data_AF-A0A376CZI6-F1
#
_entry.id   AF-A0A376CZI6-F1
#
_cell.length_a   1.000
_cell.length_b   1.000
_cell.length_c   1.000
_cell.angle_alpha   90.00
_cell.angle_beta   90.00
_cell.angle_gamma   90.00
#
_symmetry.space_group_name_H-M   'P 1'
#
loop_
_entity.id
_entity.type
_entity.pdbx_description
1 polymer ?
#
loop_
_entity_poly.entity_id
_entity_poly.type
_entity_poly.pdbx_seq_one_letter_code
_entity_poly.pdbx_strand_id
1 'polypeptide(L)'
;MPRAAVLGSPIAHSLSPALHNGGYAALQLEDWEYTKFDVTDLPAFLETVGEEYLGFSVTMPLKFDALTYADIVSERAELIGSANTLVRTDDGWRADNTDTEGVLGALAELLGATQPTTALLIGAGGTARPVLWGLAKRGVTDVTVLNRSDRLAELRPLADALGLTLRAITFTENLVGVARSVDLIVSTVPSAALDSHLTQLAKAPVFDVIYDPWPTPLTVYAAADGFATVGGHIMLAHQAFSQFEQFTGHTAPRTEMLAALNAALA
;
A
#
# COMPACT_ATOMS: atom_id res chain seq x y z
N MET A 1 -20.13 -18.35 -10.89
CA MET A 1 -20.18 -17.37 -9.79
C MET A 1 -18.85 -16.65 -9.82
N PRO A 2 -18.83 -15.35 -10.15
CA PRO A 2 -17.58 -14.59 -10.25
C PRO A 2 -16.87 -14.54 -8.89
N ARG A 3 -15.55 -14.71 -8.92
CA ARG A 3 -14.69 -14.78 -7.74
C ARG A 3 -13.55 -13.80 -7.83
N ALA A 4 -13.16 -13.28 -6.67
CA ALA A 4 -11.87 -12.65 -6.50
C ALA A 4 -11.21 -13.17 -5.23
N ALA A 5 -9.90 -12.99 -5.10
CA ALA A 5 -9.21 -13.33 -3.87
C ALA A 5 -7.98 -12.47 -3.62
N VAL A 6 -7.53 -12.45 -2.37
CA VAL A 6 -6.19 -11.95 -2.04
C VAL A 6 -5.18 -13.09 -1.97
N LEU A 7 -4.04 -12.91 -2.61
CA LEU A 7 -2.93 -13.87 -2.68
C LEU A 7 -1.69 -13.31 -1.95
N GLY A 8 -1.07 -14.14 -1.12
CA GLY A 8 0.20 -13.81 -0.48
C GLY A 8 0.54 -14.77 0.64
N SER A 9 1.66 -14.54 1.34
CA SER A 9 2.06 -15.37 2.48
C SER A 9 2.88 -14.57 3.49
N PRO A 10 2.50 -14.56 4.78
CA PRO A 10 1.27 -15.13 5.34
C PRO A 10 0.03 -14.29 4.97
N ILE A 11 -1.14 -14.92 4.82
CA ILE A 11 -2.38 -14.21 4.41
C ILE A 11 -3.49 -14.20 5.47
N ALA A 12 -3.34 -14.95 6.55
CA ALA A 12 -4.41 -15.22 7.52
C ALA A 12 -5.05 -13.93 8.10
N HIS A 13 -4.27 -12.86 8.29
CA HIS A 13 -4.72 -11.58 8.84
C HIS A 13 -5.19 -10.56 7.80
N SER A 14 -5.32 -10.95 6.52
CA SER A 14 -5.85 -10.03 5.52
C SER A 14 -7.32 -9.70 5.81
N LEU A 15 -7.62 -8.40 5.84
CA LEU A 15 -8.97 -7.86 5.97
C LEU A 15 -9.63 -7.55 4.63
N SER A 16 -8.93 -7.75 3.50
CA SER A 16 -9.49 -7.58 2.15
C SER A 16 -10.78 -8.39 1.93
N PRO A 17 -10.92 -9.64 2.44
CA PRO A 17 -12.19 -10.35 2.32
C PRO A 17 -13.36 -9.67 3.02
N ALA A 18 -13.18 -9.12 4.23
CA ALA A 18 -14.26 -8.42 4.93
C ALA A 18 -14.69 -7.17 4.14
N LEU A 19 -13.70 -6.41 3.67
CA LEU A 19 -13.87 -5.18 2.91
C LEU A 19 -14.58 -5.41 1.56
N HIS A 20 -14.13 -6.37 0.75
CA HIS A 20 -14.74 -6.67 -0.55
C HIS A 20 -16.12 -7.32 -0.42
N ASN A 21 -16.28 -8.31 0.46
CA ASN A 21 -17.59 -8.94 0.66
C ASN A 21 -18.63 -7.96 1.24
N GLY A 22 -18.21 -6.99 2.05
CA GLY A 22 -19.07 -5.89 2.47
C GLY A 22 -19.57 -5.06 1.28
N GLY A 23 -18.71 -4.80 0.29
CA GLY A 23 -19.09 -4.13 -0.94
C GLY A 23 -20.03 -4.97 -1.82
N TYR A 24 -19.79 -6.28 -1.93
CA TYR A 24 -20.67 -7.19 -2.68
C TYR A 24 -22.07 -7.22 -2.05
N ALA A 25 -22.16 -7.32 -0.72
CA ALA A 25 -23.43 -7.28 0.00
C ALA A 25 -24.18 -5.96 -0.22
N ALA A 26 -23.46 -4.82 -0.18
CA ALA A 26 -24.06 -3.50 -0.38
C ALA A 26 -24.67 -3.32 -1.79
N LEU A 27 -24.07 -3.94 -2.81
CA LEU A 27 -24.57 -3.91 -4.19
C LEU A 27 -25.49 -5.09 -4.56
N GLN A 28 -25.84 -5.96 -3.60
CA GLN A 28 -26.64 -7.16 -3.82
C GLN A 28 -26.02 -8.12 -4.87
N LEU A 29 -24.69 -8.18 -4.90
CA LEU A 29 -23.90 -9.10 -5.72
C LEU A 29 -23.77 -10.45 -5.01
N GLU A 30 -24.90 -11.12 -4.77
CA GLU A 30 -24.97 -12.35 -3.95
C GLU A 30 -24.23 -13.56 -4.55
N ASP A 31 -23.95 -13.52 -5.85
CA ASP A 31 -23.19 -14.54 -6.57
C ASP A 31 -21.68 -14.29 -6.61
N TRP A 32 -21.23 -13.16 -6.04
CA TRP A 32 -19.81 -12.84 -5.91
C TRP A 32 -19.22 -13.36 -4.60
N GLU A 33 -17.98 -13.83 -4.68
CA GLU A 33 -17.24 -14.30 -3.50
C GLU A 33 -15.82 -13.71 -3.50
N TYR A 34 -15.42 -13.09 -2.37
CA TYR A 34 -14.04 -12.70 -2.14
C TYR A 34 -13.39 -13.59 -1.07
N THR A 35 -12.31 -14.29 -1.43
CA THR A 35 -11.59 -15.20 -0.53
C THR A 35 -10.10 -14.83 -0.36
N LYS A 36 -9.33 -15.67 0.32
CA LYS A 36 -7.88 -15.49 0.48
C LYS A 36 -7.17 -16.83 0.35
N PHE A 37 -5.99 -16.81 -0.26
CA PHE A 37 -5.15 -17.99 -0.44
C PHE A 37 -3.73 -17.72 0.04
N ASP A 38 -3.20 -18.65 0.84
CA ASP A 38 -1.80 -18.62 1.23
C ASP A 38 -0.96 -19.15 0.07
N VAL A 39 -0.24 -18.27 -0.60
CA VAL A 39 0.46 -18.54 -1.86
C VAL A 39 1.85 -17.95 -1.81
N THR A 40 2.84 -18.77 -2.17
CA THR A 40 4.25 -18.36 -2.33
C THR A 40 4.75 -18.48 -3.78
N ASP A 41 4.02 -19.19 -4.63
CA ASP A 41 4.31 -19.37 -6.06
C ASP A 41 3.08 -18.95 -6.86
N LEU A 42 3.11 -17.71 -7.36
CA LEU A 42 1.99 -17.09 -8.07
C LEU A 42 1.73 -17.75 -9.44
N PRO A 43 2.74 -17.98 -10.30
CA PRO A 43 2.54 -18.66 -11.57
C PRO A 43 1.87 -20.04 -11.42
N ALA A 44 2.39 -20.89 -10.51
CA ALA A 44 1.85 -22.22 -10.30
C ALA A 44 0.41 -22.18 -9.78
N PHE A 45 0.08 -21.21 -8.91
CA PHE A 45 -1.28 -21.02 -8.44
C PHE A 45 -2.22 -20.61 -9.59
N LEU A 46 -1.81 -19.65 -10.43
CA LEU A 46 -2.65 -19.13 -11.50
C LEU A 46 -2.98 -20.17 -12.58
N GLU A 47 -2.14 -21.17 -12.79
CA GLU A 47 -2.43 -22.32 -13.66
C GLU A 47 -3.55 -23.23 -13.13
N THR A 48 -3.86 -23.17 -11.83
CA THR A 48 -4.88 -24.02 -11.20
C THR A 48 -6.26 -23.38 -11.09
N VAL A 49 -6.35 -22.06 -11.31
CA VAL A 49 -7.61 -21.33 -11.12
C VAL A 49 -8.50 -21.40 -12.35
N GLY A 50 -9.80 -21.59 -12.14
CA GLY A 50 -10.78 -21.58 -13.22
C GLY A 50 -11.13 -20.19 -13.73
N GLU A 51 -11.93 -20.15 -14.79
CA GLU A 51 -12.43 -18.93 -15.43
C GLU A 51 -13.32 -18.09 -14.51
N GLU A 52 -13.84 -18.67 -13.42
CA GLU A 52 -14.66 -17.94 -12.46
C GLU A 52 -13.88 -16.88 -11.68
N TYR A 53 -12.55 -16.99 -11.59
CA TYR A 53 -11.71 -15.99 -10.92
C TYR A 53 -11.46 -14.80 -11.85
N LEU A 54 -12.08 -13.67 -11.55
CA LEU A 54 -11.99 -12.44 -12.34
C LEU A 54 -10.89 -11.48 -11.86
N GLY A 55 -10.40 -11.65 -10.64
CA GLY A 55 -9.33 -10.81 -10.15
C GLY A 55 -8.65 -11.31 -8.89
N PHE A 56 -7.40 -10.87 -8.72
CA PHE A 56 -6.61 -11.14 -7.54
C PHE A 56 -6.00 -9.86 -7.01
N SER A 57 -6.23 -9.56 -5.74
CA SER A 57 -5.35 -8.66 -5.00
C SER A 57 -4.09 -9.44 -4.62
N VAL A 58 -2.92 -8.83 -4.77
CA VAL A 58 -1.64 -9.47 -4.59
C VAL A 58 -0.86 -8.72 -3.52
N THR A 59 -0.42 -9.44 -2.49
CA THR A 59 0.43 -8.90 -1.43
C THR A 59 1.78 -9.61 -1.38
N MET A 60 2.61 -9.27 -0.40
CA MET A 60 3.91 -9.91 -0.18
C MET A 60 3.76 -11.45 -0.13
N PRO A 61 4.68 -12.22 -0.74
CA PRO A 61 5.86 -11.77 -1.49
C PRO A 61 5.62 -11.56 -3.00
N LEU A 62 4.39 -11.72 -3.47
CA LEU A 62 4.08 -12.02 -4.88
C LEU A 62 3.99 -10.80 -5.81
N LYS A 63 4.16 -9.57 -5.29
CA LYS A 63 3.90 -8.34 -6.08
C LYS A 63 4.82 -8.18 -7.31
N PHE A 64 6.05 -8.69 -7.23
CA PHE A 64 6.98 -8.67 -8.37
C PHE A 64 6.66 -9.76 -9.39
N ASP A 65 6.26 -10.93 -8.90
CA ASP A 65 5.85 -12.06 -9.74
C ASP A 65 4.57 -11.74 -10.50
N ALA A 66 3.60 -11.07 -9.86
CA ALA A 66 2.36 -10.62 -10.51
C ALA A 66 2.64 -9.70 -11.71
N LEU A 67 3.58 -8.76 -11.57
CA LEU A 67 3.98 -7.89 -12.67
C LEU A 67 4.63 -8.68 -13.80
N THR A 68 5.49 -9.63 -13.46
CA THR A 68 6.26 -10.42 -14.44
C THR A 68 5.40 -11.44 -15.17
N TYR A 69 4.39 -11.99 -14.49
CA TYR A 69 3.50 -13.01 -15.03
C TYR A 69 2.42 -12.44 -15.94
N ALA A 70 1.99 -11.20 -15.73
CA ALA A 70 0.89 -10.60 -16.47
C ALA A 70 1.21 -10.37 -17.95
N ASP A 71 0.22 -10.62 -18.80
CA ASP A 71 0.27 -10.40 -20.25
C ASP A 71 0.16 -8.92 -20.61
N ILE A 72 -0.60 -8.17 -19.81
CA ILE A 72 -0.83 -6.73 -19.97
C ILE A 72 -0.42 -6.03 -18.69
N VAL A 73 0.35 -4.95 -18.78
CA VAL A 73 0.78 -4.19 -17.61
C VAL A 73 0.32 -2.74 -17.74
N SER A 74 -0.26 -2.17 -16.69
CA SER A 74 -0.59 -0.75 -16.67
C SER A 74 0.67 0.12 -16.60
N GLU A 75 0.63 1.32 -17.20
CA GLU A 75 1.75 2.27 -17.19
C GLU A 75 2.27 2.53 -15.76
N ARG A 76 1.35 2.64 -14.78
CA ARG A 76 1.73 2.85 -13.38
C ARG A 76 2.40 1.63 -12.74
N ALA A 77 1.93 0.42 -13.03
CA ALA A 77 2.52 -0.80 -12.48
C ALA A 77 3.91 -1.05 -13.08
N GLU A 78 4.06 -0.80 -14.39
CA GLU A 78 5.35 -0.84 -15.09
C GLU A 78 6.33 0.17 -14.49
N LEU A 79 5.92 1.44 -14.36
CA LEU A 79 6.75 2.49 -13.78
C LEU A 79 7.20 2.15 -12.35
N ILE A 80 6.26 1.71 -11.50
CA ILE A 80 6.55 1.35 -10.10
C ILE A 80 7.44 0.10 -10.01
N GLY A 81 7.32 -0.80 -10.98
CA GLY A 81 8.01 -2.09 -10.99
C GLY A 81 7.43 -3.08 -9.99
N SER A 82 6.12 -2.99 -9.69
CA SER A 82 5.38 -4.00 -8.95
C SER A 82 3.87 -3.89 -9.21
N ALA A 83 3.15 -4.98 -9.01
CA ALA A 83 1.69 -5.04 -9.14
C ALA A 83 1.04 -5.62 -7.87
N ASN A 84 -0.04 -5.02 -7.40
CA ASN A 84 -0.85 -5.53 -6.28
C ASN A 84 -2.23 -6.01 -6.76
N THR A 85 -2.51 -5.96 -8.06
CA THR A 85 -3.83 -6.21 -8.64
C THR A 85 -3.64 -6.94 -9.96
N LEU A 86 -4.28 -8.10 -10.11
CA LEU A 86 -4.41 -8.84 -11.36
C LEU A 86 -5.88 -8.88 -11.73
N VAL A 87 -6.21 -8.56 -12.97
CA VAL A 87 -7.57 -8.60 -13.52
C VAL A 87 -7.57 -9.54 -14.71
N ARG A 88 -8.53 -10.48 -14.76
CA ARG A 88 -8.68 -11.37 -15.91
C ARG A 88 -9.20 -10.56 -17.10
N THR A 89 -8.64 -10.82 -18.27
CA THR A 89 -9.02 -10.25 -19.56
C THR A 89 -9.15 -11.36 -20.60
N ASP A 90 -9.66 -11.04 -21.78
CA ASP A 90 -9.74 -11.98 -22.90
C ASP A 90 -8.34 -12.43 -23.38
N ASP A 91 -7.32 -11.59 -23.18
CA ASP A 91 -5.93 -11.82 -23.60
C ASP A 91 -5.03 -12.34 -22.46
N GLY A 92 -5.61 -12.77 -21.34
CA GLY A 92 -4.87 -13.26 -20.17
C GLY A 92 -5.00 -12.35 -18.95
N TRP A 93 -3.92 -12.12 -18.22
CA TRP A 93 -3.93 -11.33 -16.99
C TRP A 93 -3.41 -9.92 -17.21
N ARG A 94 -4.17 -8.93 -16.73
CA ARG A 94 -3.73 -7.54 -16.63
C ARG A 94 -3.23 -7.22 -15.23
N ALA A 95 -1.97 -6.79 -15.11
CA ALA A 95 -1.39 -6.27 -13.89
C ALA A 95 -1.63 -4.77 -13.71
N ASP A 96 -1.94 -4.40 -12.48
CA ASP A 96 -2.08 -3.02 -12.04
C ASP A 96 -1.56 -2.81 -10.60
N ASN A 97 -1.39 -1.54 -10.22
CA ASN A 97 -0.93 -1.16 -8.89
C ASN A 97 -1.86 -0.12 -8.24
N THR A 98 -2.87 -0.62 -7.53
CA THR A 98 -3.86 0.20 -6.82
C THR A 98 -3.38 0.69 -5.46
N ASP A 99 -2.20 0.25 -5.00
CA ASP A 99 -1.56 0.91 -3.85
C ASP A 99 -1.32 2.40 -4.16
N THR A 100 -1.31 2.81 -5.43
CA THR A 100 -1.29 4.22 -5.83
C THR A 100 -2.50 4.99 -5.30
N GLU A 101 -3.72 4.50 -5.50
CA GLU A 101 -4.92 5.07 -4.88
C GLU A 101 -4.85 4.99 -3.35
N GLY A 102 -4.37 3.87 -2.82
CA GLY A 102 -4.18 3.66 -1.38
C GLY A 102 -3.33 4.77 -0.74
N VAL A 103 -2.14 4.99 -1.29
CA VAL A 103 -1.20 6.01 -0.80
C VAL A 103 -1.77 7.41 -0.98
N LEU A 104 -2.39 7.72 -2.13
CA LEU A 104 -2.98 9.04 -2.34
C LEU A 104 -4.11 9.33 -1.35
N GLY A 105 -4.96 8.33 -1.05
CA GLY A 105 -6.00 8.44 -0.03
C GLY A 105 -5.42 8.74 1.35
N ALA A 106 -4.42 7.97 1.77
CA ALA A 106 -3.76 8.15 3.06
C ALA A 106 -3.03 9.51 3.17
N LEU A 107 -2.35 9.95 2.11
CA LEU A 107 -1.69 11.27 2.07
C LEU A 107 -2.70 12.42 2.07
N ALA A 108 -3.84 12.25 1.40
CA ALA A 108 -4.91 13.25 1.40
C ALA A 108 -5.53 13.40 2.81
N GLU A 109 -5.75 12.29 3.52
CA GLU A 109 -6.24 12.32 4.90
C GLU A 109 -5.21 12.94 5.85
N LEU A 110 -3.92 12.59 5.69
CA LEU A 110 -2.86 13.08 6.57
C LEU A 110 -2.62 14.59 6.43
N LEU A 111 -2.61 15.08 5.18
CA LEU A 111 -2.12 16.43 4.86
C LEU A 111 -3.25 17.41 4.52
N GLY A 112 -4.43 16.91 4.19
CA GLY A 112 -5.50 17.71 3.60
C GLY A 112 -5.01 18.46 2.36
N ALA A 113 -5.20 19.78 2.35
CA ALA A 113 -4.77 20.67 1.28
C ALA A 113 -3.27 21.06 1.33
N THR A 114 -2.55 20.67 2.37
CA THR A 114 -1.12 20.98 2.53
C THR A 114 -0.33 20.36 1.38
N GLN A 115 0.63 21.12 0.84
CA GLN A 115 1.53 20.68 -0.23
C GLN A 115 2.92 20.41 0.35
N PRO A 116 3.31 19.15 0.57
CA PRO A 116 4.62 18.80 1.08
C PRO A 116 5.68 18.93 -0.03
N THR A 117 6.91 19.21 0.38
CA THR A 117 8.08 19.27 -0.52
C THR A 117 9.13 18.23 -0.15
N THR A 118 9.18 17.82 1.11
CA THR A 118 10.18 16.92 1.69
C THR A 118 9.52 15.78 2.46
N ALA A 119 10.06 14.56 2.35
CA ALA A 119 9.55 13.41 3.10
C ALA A 119 10.68 12.53 3.67
N LEU A 120 10.40 11.89 4.80
CA LEU A 120 11.20 10.77 5.31
C LEU A 120 10.45 9.46 5.03
N LEU A 121 11.01 8.64 4.16
CA LEU A 121 10.52 7.28 3.87
C LEU A 121 11.31 6.26 4.67
N ILE A 122 10.65 5.53 5.57
CA ILE A 122 11.27 4.51 6.40
C ILE A 122 11.00 3.13 5.77
N GLY A 123 12.05 2.54 5.20
CA GLY A 123 11.98 1.29 4.45
C GLY A 123 12.20 1.47 2.94
N ALA A 124 12.57 0.37 2.29
CA ALA A 124 12.83 0.31 0.84
C ALA A 124 12.23 -0.95 0.18
N GLY A 125 11.20 -1.53 0.80
CA GLY A 125 10.55 -2.75 0.32
C GLY A 125 9.53 -2.51 -0.80
N GLY A 126 8.74 -3.53 -1.14
CA GLY A 126 7.73 -3.46 -2.20
C GLY A 126 6.74 -2.29 -2.04
N THR A 127 6.30 -2.00 -0.81
CA THR A 127 5.38 -0.88 -0.50
C THR A 127 6.05 0.50 -0.57
N ALA A 128 7.38 0.58 -0.43
CA ALA A 128 8.10 1.86 -0.55
C ALA A 128 7.98 2.45 -1.96
N ARG A 129 7.83 1.62 -2.99
CA ARG A 129 7.71 2.03 -4.39
C ARG A 129 6.40 2.81 -4.68
N PRO A 130 5.19 2.28 -4.43
CA PRO A 130 3.97 3.06 -4.58
C PRO A 130 3.92 4.26 -3.63
N VAL A 131 4.59 4.20 -2.47
CA VAL A 131 4.75 5.38 -1.59
C VAL A 131 5.55 6.48 -2.27
N LEU A 132 6.72 6.18 -2.87
CA LEU A 132 7.48 7.18 -3.64
C LEU A 132 6.66 7.79 -4.77
N TRP A 133 5.91 6.94 -5.50
CA TRP A 133 5.00 7.42 -6.54
C TRP A 133 3.97 8.41 -5.98
N GLY A 134 3.31 8.07 -4.87
CA GLY A 134 2.30 8.93 -4.24
C GLY A 134 2.89 10.23 -3.70
N LEU A 135 4.09 10.18 -3.11
CA LEU A 135 4.81 11.36 -2.65
C LEU A 135 5.10 12.32 -3.82
N ALA A 136 5.63 11.82 -4.94
CA ALA A 136 5.86 12.62 -6.14
C ALA A 136 4.56 13.26 -6.67
N LYS A 137 3.45 12.50 -6.70
CA LYS A 137 2.14 13.03 -7.12
C LYS A 137 1.58 14.08 -6.18
N ARG A 138 1.98 14.07 -4.90
CA ARG A 138 1.63 15.12 -3.92
C ARG A 138 2.60 16.29 -3.91
N GLY A 139 3.59 16.32 -4.80
CA GLY A 139 4.52 17.45 -4.98
C GLY A 139 5.81 17.35 -4.18
N VAL A 140 6.07 16.24 -3.50
CA VAL A 140 7.37 16.01 -2.85
C VAL A 140 8.44 15.91 -3.92
N THR A 141 9.58 16.55 -3.66
CA THR A 141 10.75 16.55 -4.56
C THR A 141 11.99 15.95 -3.90
N ASP A 142 12.09 16.03 -2.56
CA ASP A 142 13.21 15.48 -1.80
C ASP A 142 12.72 14.39 -0.84
N VAL A 143 13.26 13.17 -0.99
CA VAL A 143 12.95 12.05 -0.11
C VAL A 143 14.21 11.54 0.57
N THR A 144 14.23 11.62 1.89
CA THR A 144 15.22 10.91 2.70
C THR A 144 14.73 9.50 2.97
N VAL A 145 15.51 8.49 2.60
CA VAL A 145 15.20 7.08 2.80
C VAL A 145 16.00 6.55 3.99
N LEU A 146 15.29 6.19 5.06
CA LEU A 146 15.86 5.55 6.24
C LEU A 146 15.73 4.03 6.13
N ASN A 147 16.85 3.32 6.24
CA ASN A 147 16.86 1.87 6.27
C ASN A 147 18.06 1.31 7.06
N ARG A 148 18.07 -0.01 7.34
CA ARG A 148 19.16 -0.70 8.05
C ARG A 148 20.50 -0.62 7.31
N SER A 149 20.46 -0.57 5.99
CA SER A 149 21.60 -0.36 5.10
C SER A 149 21.16 0.52 3.93
N ASP A 150 22.12 1.11 3.21
CA ASP A 150 21.80 1.83 1.98
C ASP A 150 21.17 0.86 0.96
N ARG A 151 19.96 1.21 0.50
CA ARG A 151 19.16 0.46 -0.46
C ARG A 151 18.63 1.37 -1.57
N LEU A 152 19.20 2.57 -1.75
CA LEU A 152 18.73 3.53 -2.75
C LEU A 152 18.76 2.98 -4.17
N ALA A 153 19.72 2.11 -4.48
CA ALA A 153 19.83 1.52 -5.82
C ALA A 153 18.53 0.85 -6.29
N GLU A 154 17.70 0.35 -5.37
CA GLU A 154 16.43 -0.32 -5.71
C GLU A 154 15.30 0.65 -6.03
N LEU A 155 15.37 1.86 -5.48
CA LEU A 155 14.36 2.90 -5.62
C LEU A 155 14.75 3.95 -6.68
N ARG A 156 16.06 4.06 -6.98
CA ARG A 156 16.61 5.08 -7.86
C ARG A 156 16.00 5.10 -9.26
N PRO A 157 15.78 3.96 -9.97
CA PRO A 157 15.12 3.99 -11.28
C PRO A 157 13.74 4.66 -11.24
N LEU A 158 12.95 4.35 -10.22
CA LEU A 158 11.62 4.94 -10.03
C LEU A 158 11.73 6.42 -9.64
N ALA A 159 12.64 6.76 -8.73
CA ALA A 159 12.83 8.15 -8.32
C ALA A 159 13.28 9.04 -9.46
N ASP A 160 14.22 8.59 -10.30
CA ASP A 160 14.69 9.33 -11.47
C ASP A 160 13.53 9.57 -12.46
N ALA A 161 12.72 8.55 -12.72
CA ALA A 161 11.54 8.67 -13.59
C ALA A 161 10.46 9.60 -13.02
N LEU A 162 10.40 9.76 -11.70
CA LEU A 162 9.49 10.66 -11.00
C LEU A 162 10.08 12.06 -10.74
N GLY A 163 11.36 12.29 -11.06
CA GLY A 163 12.06 13.54 -10.76
C GLY A 163 12.31 13.78 -9.26
N LEU A 164 12.45 12.71 -8.47
CA LEU A 164 12.72 12.78 -7.04
C LEU A 164 14.22 12.75 -6.74
N THR A 165 14.67 13.60 -5.81
CA THR A 165 16.00 13.50 -5.21
C THR A 165 15.94 12.56 -4.01
N LEU A 166 16.76 11.50 -4.02
CA LEU A 166 16.87 10.58 -2.90
C LEU A 166 18.15 10.80 -2.08
N ARG A 167 18.02 10.74 -0.75
CA ARG A 167 19.15 10.69 0.20
C ARG A 167 19.04 9.46 1.08
N ALA A 168 20.10 8.66 1.21
CA ALA A 168 20.14 7.52 2.12
C ALA A 168 20.55 7.98 3.52
N ILE A 169 19.90 7.45 4.54
CA ILE A 169 20.39 7.49 5.93
C ILE A 169 20.18 6.12 6.60
N THR A 170 20.92 5.89 7.67
CA THR A 170 20.75 4.72 8.55
C THR A 170 20.38 5.17 9.96
N PHE A 171 20.04 4.22 10.83
CA PHE A 171 19.68 4.49 12.23
C PHE A 171 20.83 5.05 13.08
N THR A 172 22.05 5.16 12.55
CA THR A 172 23.20 5.77 13.24
C THR A 172 23.28 7.29 13.05
N GLU A 173 22.46 7.85 12.16
CA GLU A 173 22.43 9.29 11.86
C GLU A 173 21.61 10.08 12.91
N ASN A 174 21.64 11.41 12.84
CA ASN A 174 20.81 12.26 13.69
C ASN A 174 19.32 12.21 13.28
N LEU A 175 18.62 11.17 13.74
CA LEU A 175 17.21 10.93 13.40
C LEU A 175 16.28 12.07 13.84
N VAL A 176 16.53 12.70 15.00
CA VAL A 176 15.73 13.84 15.48
C VAL A 176 15.84 15.02 14.52
N GLY A 177 17.07 15.31 14.06
CA GLY A 177 17.33 16.40 13.12
C GLY A 177 16.64 16.17 11.79
N VAL A 178 16.75 14.95 11.24
CA VAL A 178 16.10 14.58 9.97
C VAL A 178 14.59 14.60 10.09
N ALA A 179 14.02 13.99 11.14
CA ALA A 179 12.57 13.90 11.30
C ALA A 179 11.91 15.29 11.47
N ARG A 180 12.64 16.25 12.05
CA ARG A 180 12.18 17.65 12.16
C ARG A 180 12.34 18.46 10.88
N SER A 181 13.14 17.99 9.93
CA SER A 181 13.45 18.72 8.69
C SER A 181 12.59 18.28 7.51
N VAL A 182 11.59 17.42 7.73
CA VAL A 182 10.70 16.90 6.69
C VAL A 182 9.26 17.31 6.95
N ASP A 183 8.46 17.44 5.89
CA ASP A 183 7.04 17.79 5.98
C ASP A 183 6.17 16.61 6.43
N LEU A 184 6.63 15.37 6.18
CA LEU A 184 5.96 14.14 6.60
C LEU A 184 6.91 12.95 6.69
N ILE A 185 6.45 11.92 7.40
CA ILE A 185 7.11 10.63 7.55
C ILE A 185 6.17 9.53 7.06
N VAL A 186 6.69 8.64 6.21
CA VAL A 186 5.97 7.43 5.80
C VAL A 186 6.75 6.21 6.25
N SER A 187 6.13 5.36 7.08
CA SER A 187 6.72 4.10 7.52
C SER A 187 6.16 2.93 6.72
N THR A 188 7.06 2.13 6.14
CA THR A 188 6.71 0.89 5.42
C THR A 188 7.36 -0.35 6.04
N VAL A 189 7.78 -0.27 7.30
CA VAL A 189 8.48 -1.35 8.02
C VAL A 189 7.66 -1.85 9.20
N PRO A 190 7.89 -3.09 9.69
CA PRO A 190 7.26 -3.56 10.91
C PRO A 190 7.55 -2.65 12.11
N SER A 191 6.56 -2.42 12.99
CA SER A 191 6.72 -1.57 14.18
C SER A 191 7.94 -1.91 15.03
N ALA A 192 8.22 -3.21 15.20
CA ALA A 192 9.36 -3.71 15.97
C ALA A 192 10.73 -3.23 15.44
N ALA A 193 10.81 -2.83 14.17
CA ALA A 193 12.04 -2.25 13.60
C ALA A 193 12.31 -0.82 14.11
N LEU A 194 11.32 -0.16 14.73
CA LEU A 194 11.36 1.24 15.14
C LEU A 194 11.31 1.43 16.67
N ASP A 195 11.13 0.37 17.46
CA ASP A 195 10.91 0.43 18.91
C ASP A 195 11.95 1.30 19.65
N SER A 196 13.23 1.22 19.27
CA SER A 196 14.32 2.00 19.87
C SER A 196 14.42 3.44 19.37
N HIS A 197 13.60 3.84 18.40
CA HIS A 197 13.74 5.11 17.67
C HIS A 197 12.45 5.95 17.64
N LEU A 198 11.36 5.48 18.25
CA LEU A 198 10.04 6.13 18.20
C LEU A 198 10.10 7.62 18.59
N THR A 199 10.75 7.93 19.72
CA THR A 199 10.87 9.33 20.22
C THR A 199 11.76 10.21 19.34
N GLN A 200 12.65 9.61 18.55
CA GLN A 200 13.52 10.33 17.64
C GLN A 200 12.81 10.61 16.30
N LEU A 201 12.01 9.66 15.84
CA LEU A 201 11.33 9.70 14.54
C LEU A 201 10.01 10.46 14.60
N ALA A 202 9.23 10.37 15.67
CA ALA A 202 7.91 11.00 15.79
C ALA A 202 8.00 12.54 15.95
N LYS A 203 8.40 13.25 14.89
CA LYS A 203 8.65 14.70 14.88
C LYS A 203 8.02 15.44 13.68
N ALA A 204 7.12 14.79 12.96
CA ALA A 204 6.35 15.32 11.84
C ALA A 204 5.06 14.48 11.66
N PRO A 205 4.10 14.89 10.80
CA PRO A 205 2.94 14.06 10.42
C PRO A 205 3.37 12.67 9.96
N VAL A 206 2.67 11.62 10.41
CA VAL A 206 3.03 10.22 10.15
C VAL A 206 1.94 9.48 9.39
N PHE A 207 2.32 8.88 8.27
CA PHE A 207 1.58 7.79 7.64
C PHE A 207 2.32 6.48 7.91
N ASP A 208 1.68 5.53 8.60
CA ASP A 208 2.20 4.18 8.81
C ASP A 208 1.36 3.18 8.02
N VAL A 209 1.96 2.37 7.16
CA VAL A 209 1.22 1.42 6.29
C VAL A 209 0.66 0.22 7.05
N ILE A 210 1.00 0.05 8.32
CA ILE A 210 0.42 -0.99 9.18
C ILE A 210 -1.02 -0.60 9.52
N TYR A 211 -1.94 -1.56 9.34
CA TYR A 211 -3.35 -1.40 9.67
C TYR A 211 -3.81 -2.27 10.84
N ASP A 212 -3.06 -3.32 11.17
CA ASP A 212 -3.36 -4.23 12.28
C ASP A 212 -2.04 -4.72 12.90
N PRO A 213 -1.77 -4.44 14.19
CA PRO A 213 -2.60 -3.64 15.09
C PRO A 213 -2.57 -2.14 14.75
N TRP A 214 -3.68 -1.44 15.00
CA TRP A 214 -3.83 0.01 14.91
C TRP A 214 -4.39 0.58 16.22
N PRO A 215 -3.87 1.71 16.75
CA PRO A 215 -2.78 2.54 16.25
C PRO A 215 -1.39 1.91 16.44
N THR A 216 -0.42 2.28 15.59
CA THR A 216 0.98 1.83 15.76
C THR A 216 1.70 2.69 16.79
N PRO A 217 2.76 2.17 17.46
CA PRO A 217 3.55 2.99 18.38
C PRO A 217 4.07 4.28 17.76
N LEU A 218 4.57 4.26 16.52
CA LEU A 218 5.07 5.47 15.84
C LEU A 218 3.99 6.55 15.74
N THR A 219 2.77 6.16 15.34
CA THR A 219 1.64 7.09 15.28
C THR A 219 1.20 7.58 16.65
N VAL A 220 1.23 6.75 17.69
CA VAL A 220 0.90 7.17 19.06
C VAL A 220 1.88 8.24 19.55
N TYR A 221 3.18 8.06 19.35
CA TYR A 221 4.19 9.06 19.73
C TYR A 221 4.04 10.37 18.93
N ALA A 222 3.75 10.29 17.64
CA ALA A 222 3.56 11.49 16.81
C ALA A 222 2.30 12.27 17.21
N ALA A 223 1.20 11.57 17.46
CA ALA A 223 -0.05 12.19 17.93
C ALA A 223 0.11 12.83 19.31
N ALA A 224 0.88 12.22 20.22
CA ALA A 224 1.19 12.81 21.53
C ALA A 224 1.94 14.15 21.44
N ASP A 225 2.72 14.35 20.37
CA ASP A 225 3.42 15.60 20.06
C ASP A 225 2.58 16.55 19.17
N GLY A 226 1.30 16.23 18.92
CA GLY A 226 0.36 17.08 18.19
C GLY A 226 0.39 16.93 16.66
N PHE A 227 1.10 15.94 16.13
CA PHE A 227 1.13 15.68 14.69
C PHE A 227 -0.07 14.84 14.23
N ALA A 228 -0.56 15.13 13.04
CA ALA A 228 -1.57 14.30 12.38
C ALA A 228 -0.98 12.91 12.08
N THR A 229 -1.82 11.87 12.16
CA THR A 229 -1.42 10.50 11.88
C THR A 229 -2.48 9.76 11.07
N VAL A 230 -2.03 8.90 10.16
CA VAL A 230 -2.88 8.04 9.33
C VAL A 230 -2.33 6.63 9.32
N GLY A 231 -3.23 5.66 9.39
CA GLY A 231 -2.89 4.24 9.41
C GLY A 231 -3.08 3.54 8.07
N GLY A 232 -2.55 2.34 7.98
CA GLY A 232 -2.63 1.51 6.78
C GLY A 232 -4.05 1.12 6.41
N HIS A 233 -5.02 1.22 7.33
CA HIS A 233 -6.42 0.88 7.06
C HIS A 233 -7.05 1.84 6.04
N ILE A 234 -6.62 3.12 6.03
CA ILE A 234 -7.02 4.08 5.01
C ILE A 234 -6.42 3.72 3.66
N MET A 235 -5.12 3.39 3.64
CA MET A 235 -4.46 2.90 2.42
C MET A 235 -5.15 1.64 1.88
N LEU A 236 -5.45 0.67 2.76
CA LEU A 236 -6.14 -0.58 2.44
C LEU A 236 -7.53 -0.34 1.85
N ALA A 237 -8.30 0.58 2.42
CA ALA A 237 -9.62 0.95 1.91
C ALA A 237 -9.53 1.53 0.49
N HIS A 238 -8.68 2.54 0.31
CA HIS A 238 -8.58 3.25 -0.97
C HIS A 238 -8.07 2.38 -2.12
N GLN A 239 -7.07 1.51 -1.86
CA GLN A 239 -6.61 0.56 -2.88
C GLN A 239 -7.68 -0.49 -3.23
N ALA A 240 -8.49 -0.90 -2.25
CA ALA A 240 -9.52 -1.91 -2.43
C ALA A 240 -10.71 -1.36 -3.23
N PHE A 241 -11.04 -0.07 -3.09
CA PHE A 241 -12.09 0.53 -3.90
C PHE A 241 -11.75 0.45 -5.39
N SER A 242 -10.51 0.74 -5.76
CA SER A 242 -10.06 0.59 -7.15
C SER A 242 -10.06 -0.87 -7.59
N GLN A 243 -9.61 -1.80 -6.75
CA GLN A 243 -9.67 -3.24 -7.05
C GLN A 243 -11.11 -3.73 -7.26
N PHE A 244 -12.03 -3.32 -6.38
CA PHE A 244 -13.44 -3.65 -6.47
C PHE A 244 -14.03 -3.17 -7.80
N GLU A 245 -13.76 -1.92 -8.17
CA GLU A 245 -14.18 -1.34 -9.44
C GLU A 245 -13.59 -2.11 -10.64
N GLN A 246 -12.33 -2.50 -10.57
CA GLN A 246 -11.65 -3.26 -11.62
C GLN A 246 -12.14 -4.69 -11.76
N PHE A 247 -12.43 -5.38 -10.66
CA PHE A 247 -12.90 -6.77 -10.68
C PHE A 247 -14.35 -6.86 -11.13
N THR A 248 -15.20 -5.99 -10.59
CA THR A 248 -16.66 -6.10 -10.76
C THR A 248 -17.20 -5.27 -11.92
N GLY A 249 -16.49 -4.21 -12.33
CA GLY A 249 -17.03 -3.19 -13.24
C GLY A 249 -18.04 -2.24 -12.60
N HIS A 250 -18.37 -2.42 -11.32
CA HIS A 250 -19.29 -1.56 -10.57
C HIS A 250 -18.53 -0.48 -9.79
N THR A 251 -19.14 0.70 -9.63
CA THR A 251 -18.62 1.72 -8.71
C THR A 251 -18.59 1.17 -7.28
N ALA A 252 -17.45 1.29 -6.59
CA ALA A 252 -17.31 0.79 -5.24
C ALA A 252 -18.26 1.51 -4.26
N PRO A 253 -19.05 0.78 -3.44
CA PRO A 253 -19.85 1.36 -2.35
C PRO A 253 -18.92 1.69 -1.18
N ARG A 254 -18.16 2.78 -1.31
CA ARG A 254 -17.01 3.10 -0.45
C ARG A 254 -17.39 3.22 1.03
N THR A 255 -18.57 3.76 1.33
CA THR A 255 -19.05 3.93 2.71
C THR A 255 -19.28 2.58 3.39
N GLU A 256 -19.95 1.65 2.71
CA GLU A 256 -20.29 0.32 3.20
C GLU A 256 -19.05 -0.56 3.29
N MET A 257 -18.18 -0.49 2.29
CA MET A 257 -16.88 -1.15 2.32
C MET A 257 -16.03 -0.67 3.51
N LEU A 258 -15.93 0.64 3.72
CA LEU A 258 -15.20 1.19 4.87
C LEU A 258 -15.83 0.77 6.21
N ALA A 259 -17.17 0.74 6.30
CA ALA A 259 -17.86 0.26 7.48
C ALA A 259 -17.55 -1.22 7.78
N ALA A 260 -17.51 -2.07 6.74
CA ALA A 260 -17.15 -3.48 6.88
C ALA A 260 -15.69 -3.66 7.33
N LEU A 261 -14.76 -2.87 6.81
CA LEU A 261 -13.36 -2.87 7.27
C LEU A 261 -13.25 -2.44 8.73
N ASN A 262 -13.92 -1.35 9.12
CA ASN A 262 -13.89 -0.87 10.50
C ASN A 262 -14.48 -1.89 11.48
N ALA A 263 -15.56 -2.59 11.09
CA ALA A 263 -16.12 -3.66 11.89
C ALA A 263 -15.16 -4.87 12.06
N ALA A 264 -14.31 -5.13 11.07
CA ALA A 264 -13.31 -6.21 11.13
C ALA A 264 -12.04 -5.82 11.90
N LEU A 265 -11.79 -4.53 12.11
CA LEU A 265 -10.69 -3.98 12.92
C LEU A 265 -11.04 -3.87 14.42
N ALA A 266 -12.34 -3.92 14.76
CA ALA A 266 -12.85 -3.79 16.12
C ALA A 266 -12.76 -5.10 16.91
#